data_AF-A0A2M7APM8-F1
#
_entry.id   AF-A0A2M7APM8-F1
#
_cell.length_a   1.000
_cell.length_b   1.000
_cell.length_c   1.000
_cell.angle_alpha   90.00
_cell.angle_beta   90.00
_cell.angle_gamma   90.00
#
_symmetry.space_group_name_H-M   'P 1'
#
loop_
_entity.id
_entity.type
_entity.pdbx_description
1 polymer ?
#
loop_
_entity_poly.entity_id
_entity_poly.type
_entity_poly.pdbx_seq_one_letter_code
_entity_poly.pdbx_strand_id
1 'polypeptide(L)'
;MENGKKMTKTQTGFTLIELLVVVSIVGILSTATFLALNPADLLRKARDSKRKQDLHTIAKYFELYAQRYGDLPNGSVNVCQTDAGLDGSDDRSIYEDRPGYTNSWLKQLVTGDIAPKVPDDPDDPDGGGPPNYEHRNVKNGYYEYWKNQLYKSSWCWEYKRGHFVLETWLEYNKDPDCLTDENGNVYSVRGYNPPRCGYILQDGSLIKTLKSDSDPCPEIDECHPL
;
A
#
# COMPACT_ATOMS: atom_id res chain seq x y z
N MET A 1 -71.11 4.47 -39.39
CA MET A 1 -71.03 4.24 -37.94
C MET A 1 -69.56 4.09 -37.60
N GLU A 2 -68.93 5.09 -37.00
CA GLU A 2 -67.72 4.87 -36.21
C GLU A 2 -67.51 6.07 -35.27
N ASN A 3 -67.91 5.88 -34.01
CA ASN A 3 -67.70 6.86 -32.95
C ASN A 3 -66.27 6.71 -32.43
N GLY A 4 -65.35 7.53 -32.94
CA GLY A 4 -63.98 7.64 -32.43
C GLY A 4 -63.97 8.26 -31.03
N LYS A 5 -63.93 7.43 -29.98
CA LYS A 5 -63.78 7.86 -28.59
C LYS A 5 -62.42 8.53 -28.41
N LYS A 6 -62.38 9.87 -28.39
CA LYS A 6 -61.17 10.65 -28.06
C LYS A 6 -60.76 10.37 -26.61
N MET A 7 -59.66 9.64 -26.44
CA MET A 7 -58.98 9.45 -25.15
C MET A 7 -58.32 10.77 -24.75
N THR A 8 -58.96 11.55 -23.87
CA THR A 8 -58.37 12.75 -23.28
C THR A 8 -57.29 12.33 -22.29
N LYS A 9 -56.02 12.51 -22.66
CA LYS A 9 -54.87 12.25 -21.79
C LYS A 9 -54.84 13.32 -20.70
N THR A 10 -55.18 12.97 -19.46
CA THR A 10 -55.05 13.86 -18.30
C THR A 10 -53.57 14.10 -18.03
N GLN A 11 -53.08 15.32 -18.31
CA GLN A 11 -51.76 15.73 -17.87
C GLN A 11 -51.83 16.12 -16.39
N THR A 12 -51.40 15.22 -15.53
CA THR A 12 -51.18 15.48 -14.10
C THR A 12 -49.79 16.11 -13.96
N GLY A 13 -49.75 17.43 -13.78
CA GLY A 13 -48.51 18.15 -13.44
C GLY A 13 -48.19 18.02 -11.95
N PHE A 14 -46.90 18.05 -11.63
CA PHE A 14 -46.44 18.19 -10.24
C PHE A 14 -46.83 19.55 -9.68
N THR A 15 -47.27 19.59 -8.43
CA THR A 15 -47.50 20.85 -7.72
C THR A 15 -46.17 21.48 -7.28
N LEU A 16 -46.13 22.80 -7.19
CA LEU A 16 -44.97 23.53 -6.66
C LEU A 16 -44.62 23.10 -5.22
N ILE A 17 -45.64 22.77 -4.42
CA ILE A 17 -45.44 22.32 -3.04
C ILE A 17 -44.81 20.92 -2.98
N GLU A 18 -45.19 20.01 -3.88
CA GLU A 18 -44.56 18.69 -3.95
C GLU A 18 -43.09 18.80 -4.33
N LEU A 19 -42.75 19.64 -5.31
CA LEU A 19 -41.35 19.85 -5.68
C LEU A 19 -40.56 20.48 -4.52
N LEU A 20 -41.15 21.44 -3.81
CA LEU A 20 -40.52 22.11 -2.67
C LEU A 20 -40.24 21.14 -1.53
N VAL A 21 -41.21 20.30 -1.16
CA VAL A 21 -41.02 19.30 -0.10
C VAL A 21 -39.95 18.29 -0.48
N VAL A 22 -39.91 17.85 -1.74
CA VAL A 22 -38.89 16.89 -2.21
C VAL A 22 -37.48 17.46 -2.12
N VAL A 23 -37.23 18.67 -2.63
CA VAL A 23 -35.88 19.26 -2.56
C VAL A 23 -35.47 19.56 -1.12
N SER A 24 -36.43 19.87 -0.24
CA SER A 24 -36.19 20.06 1.19
C SER A 24 -35.74 18.75 1.85
N ILE A 25 -36.44 17.65 1.59
CA ILE A 25 -36.11 16.33 2.14
C ILE A 25 -34.76 15.85 1.59
N VAL A 26 -34.53 15.97 0.28
CA VAL A 26 -33.24 15.60 -0.34
C VAL A 26 -32.10 16.43 0.25
N GLY A 27 -32.31 17.73 0.49
CA GLY A 27 -31.32 18.60 1.13
C GLY A 27 -30.95 18.14 2.54
N ILE A 28 -31.94 17.81 3.38
CA ILE A 28 -31.71 17.33 4.75
C ILE A 28 -31.02 15.96 4.76
N LEU A 29 -31.47 15.03 3.93
CA LEU A 29 -30.86 13.70 3.86
C LEU A 29 -29.42 13.77 3.34
N SER A 30 -29.16 14.61 2.34
CA SER A 30 -27.81 14.77 1.77
C SER A 30 -26.83 15.26 2.82
N THR A 31 -27.15 16.31 3.59
CA THR A 31 -26.25 16.83 4.63
C THR A 31 -26.01 15.80 5.75
N ALA A 32 -27.07 15.08 6.17
CA ALA A 32 -26.94 14.02 7.16
C ALA A 32 -26.02 12.88 6.68
N THR A 33 -26.13 12.45 5.42
CA THR A 33 -25.28 11.41 4.84
C THR A 33 -23.82 11.84 4.75
N PHE A 34 -23.54 13.09 4.36
CA PHE A 34 -22.17 13.62 4.29
C PHE A 34 -21.47 13.62 5.66
N LEU A 35 -22.19 13.98 6.73
CA LEU A 35 -21.66 13.93 8.09
C LEU A 35 -21.42 12.50 8.58
N ALA A 36 -22.25 11.55 8.17
CA ALA A 36 -22.16 10.16 8.60
C ALA A 36 -21.03 9.37 7.92
N LEU A 37 -20.76 9.62 6.63
CA LEU A 37 -19.94 8.73 5.81
C LEU A 37 -18.49 9.16 5.58
N ASN A 38 -18.05 10.35 6.03
CA ASN A 38 -16.73 10.93 5.77
C ASN A 38 -16.12 10.48 4.42
N PRO A 39 -16.55 11.06 3.28
CA PRO A 39 -16.19 10.58 1.95
C PRO A 39 -14.67 10.50 1.71
N ALA A 40 -13.87 11.31 2.40
CA ALA A 40 -12.42 11.23 2.35
C ALA A 40 -11.89 9.88 2.87
N ASP A 41 -12.46 9.35 3.95
CA ASP A 41 -12.06 8.04 4.50
C ASP A 41 -12.52 6.89 3.60
N LEU A 42 -13.65 7.03 2.91
CA LEU A 42 -14.08 6.03 1.93
C LEU A 42 -13.12 5.93 0.74
N LEU A 43 -12.64 7.07 0.24
CA LEU A 43 -11.64 7.11 -0.83
C LEU A 43 -10.31 6.52 -0.38
N ARG A 44 -9.84 6.84 0.84
CA ARG A 44 -8.64 6.24 1.44
C ARG A 44 -8.75 4.72 1.51
N LYS A 45 -9.85 4.21 2.06
CA LYS A 45 -10.12 2.76 2.14
C LYS A 45 -10.13 2.08 0.78
N ALA A 46 -10.68 2.73 -0.25
CA ALA A 46 -10.69 2.19 -1.61
C ALA A 46 -9.26 2.07 -2.18
N ARG A 47 -8.42 3.11 -1.99
CA ARG A 47 -7.01 3.08 -2.40
C ARG A 47 -6.20 2.06 -1.59
N ASP A 48 -6.42 1.99 -0.29
CA ASP A 48 -5.77 1.02 0.59
C ASP A 48 -6.13 -0.42 0.23
N SER A 49 -7.39 -0.70 -0.13
CA SER A 49 -7.78 -2.00 -0.66
C SER A 49 -7.01 -2.38 -1.91
N LYS A 50 -6.73 -1.40 -2.79
CA LYS A 50 -5.90 -1.62 -3.98
C LYS A 50 -4.43 -1.86 -3.61
N ARG A 51 -3.85 -1.07 -2.69
CA ARG A 51 -2.47 -1.30 -2.21
C ARG A 51 -2.27 -2.68 -1.61
N LYS A 52 -3.20 -3.13 -0.76
CA LYS A 52 -3.18 -4.47 -0.18
C LYS A 52 -3.22 -5.56 -1.25
N GLN A 53 -4.11 -5.41 -2.24
CA GLN A 53 -4.21 -6.34 -3.35
C GLN A 53 -2.92 -6.36 -4.19
N ASP A 54 -2.35 -5.20 -4.47
CA ASP A 54 -1.11 -5.05 -5.22
C ASP A 54 0.04 -5.74 -4.46
N LEU A 55 0.15 -5.54 -3.14
CA LEU A 55 1.19 -6.17 -2.30
C LEU A 55 1.08 -7.70 -2.29
N HIS A 56 -0.12 -8.25 -2.15
CA HIS A 56 -0.33 -9.71 -2.24
C HIS A 56 -0.05 -10.25 -3.65
N THR A 57 -0.30 -9.45 -4.69
CA THR A 57 0.01 -9.83 -6.06
C THR A 57 1.52 -9.85 -6.29
N ILE A 58 2.23 -8.85 -5.76
CA ILE A 58 3.69 -8.78 -5.76
C ILE A 58 4.30 -9.97 -5.03
N ALA A 59 3.79 -10.34 -3.85
CA ALA A 59 4.26 -11.52 -3.12
C ALA A 59 4.21 -12.79 -3.97
N LYS A 60 3.12 -13.00 -4.71
CA LYS A 60 3.00 -14.12 -5.66
C LYS A 60 4.02 -14.02 -6.80
N TYR A 61 4.27 -12.82 -7.31
CA TYR A 61 5.30 -12.63 -8.31
C TYR A 61 6.69 -12.96 -7.77
N PHE A 62 6.97 -12.69 -6.50
CA PHE A 62 8.25 -13.08 -5.89
C PHE A 62 8.41 -14.58 -5.80
N GLU A 63 7.36 -15.30 -5.39
CA GLU A 63 7.36 -16.76 -5.40
C GLU A 63 7.62 -17.33 -6.81
N LEU A 64 6.94 -16.79 -7.82
CA LEU A 64 7.13 -17.21 -9.22
C LEU A 64 8.52 -16.85 -9.76
N TYR A 65 9.02 -15.67 -9.41
CA TYR A 65 10.35 -15.21 -9.79
C TYR A 65 11.42 -16.13 -9.19
N ALA A 66 11.32 -16.44 -7.89
CA ALA A 66 12.22 -17.37 -7.22
C ALA A 66 12.17 -18.78 -7.83
N GLN A 67 10.97 -19.27 -8.20
CA GLN A 67 10.83 -20.56 -8.90
C GLN A 67 11.51 -20.55 -10.28
N ARG A 68 11.44 -19.44 -11.02
CA ARG A 68 12.00 -19.33 -12.37
C ARG A 68 13.52 -19.12 -12.37
N TYR A 69 14.00 -18.23 -11.51
CA TYR A 69 15.39 -17.72 -11.54
C TYR A 69 16.26 -18.28 -10.41
N GLY A 70 15.69 -19.04 -9.48
CA GLY A 70 16.40 -19.62 -8.34
C GLY A 70 16.73 -18.63 -7.22
N ASP A 71 16.29 -17.38 -7.36
CA ASP A 71 16.52 -16.31 -6.38
C ASP A 71 15.41 -15.25 -6.47
N LEU A 72 15.24 -14.44 -5.43
CA LEU A 72 14.31 -13.30 -5.42
C LEU A 72 14.85 -12.13 -6.25
N PRO A 73 13.98 -11.24 -6.77
CA PRO A 73 14.42 -10.02 -7.44
C PRO A 73 15.39 -9.23 -6.57
N ASN A 74 16.44 -8.67 -7.17
CA ASN A 74 17.40 -7.88 -6.39
C ASN A 74 16.82 -6.49 -6.11
N GLY A 75 17.01 -5.98 -4.89
CA GLY A 75 16.76 -4.58 -4.58
C GLY A 75 17.75 -3.65 -5.30
N SER A 76 17.46 -2.35 -5.28
CA SER A 76 18.29 -1.33 -5.93
C SER A 76 19.70 -1.19 -5.32
N VAL A 77 19.95 -1.72 -4.12
CA VAL A 77 21.24 -1.63 -3.45
C VAL A 77 21.65 -3.01 -2.96
N ASN A 78 22.74 -3.55 -3.50
CA ASN A 78 23.44 -4.67 -2.86
C ASN A 78 24.24 -4.08 -1.69
N VAL A 79 23.68 -3.96 -0.48
CA VAL A 79 24.49 -3.59 0.69
C VAL A 79 25.13 -4.85 1.28
N CYS A 80 26.17 -5.29 0.59
CA CYS A 80 27.33 -5.89 1.25
C CYS A 80 28.54 -4.99 0.94
N GLN A 81 28.49 -3.70 1.33
CA GLN A 81 29.64 -2.80 1.23
C GLN A 81 29.93 -2.17 2.59
N THR A 82 31.04 -2.62 3.16
CA THR A 82 31.56 -2.38 4.51
C THR A 82 32.12 -0.98 4.78
N ASP A 83 31.82 0.05 3.99
CA ASP A 83 32.54 1.33 4.12
C ASP A 83 31.67 2.49 4.67
N ALA A 84 30.44 2.23 5.12
CA ALA A 84 29.54 3.25 5.65
C ALA A 84 29.04 3.03 7.10
N GLY A 85 29.52 2.01 7.82
CA GLY A 85 29.03 1.73 9.17
C GLY A 85 27.54 1.39 9.24
N LEU A 86 26.99 0.82 8.16
CA LEU A 86 25.64 0.25 8.11
C LEU A 86 25.77 -1.26 8.29
N ASP A 87 25.23 -1.75 9.38
CA ASP A 87 25.33 -3.12 9.87
C ASP A 87 24.53 -4.09 8.96
N GLY A 88 25.25 -4.98 8.28
CA GLY A 88 24.87 -6.24 7.60
C GLY A 88 23.48 -6.51 7.01
N SER A 89 22.62 -5.53 6.70
CA SER A 89 21.20 -5.84 6.44
C SER A 89 20.38 -4.84 5.64
N ASP A 90 20.99 -4.14 4.70
CA ASP A 90 20.22 -3.29 3.81
C ASP A 90 20.26 -3.80 2.37
N ASP A 91 19.75 -5.02 2.14
CA ASP A 91 19.12 -5.34 0.84
C ASP A 91 17.74 -4.62 0.77
N ARG A 92 17.70 -3.36 1.24
CA ARG A 92 16.59 -2.42 1.17
C ARG A 92 16.59 -1.88 -0.24
N SER A 93 15.50 -2.14 -0.97
CA SER A 93 15.23 -1.36 -2.16
C SER A 93 14.68 0.01 -1.76
N ILE A 94 15.55 0.97 -1.43
CA ILE A 94 15.22 2.38 -1.62
C ILE A 94 15.25 2.69 -3.12
N TYR A 95 14.19 3.35 -3.58
CA TYR A 95 13.83 3.49 -4.99
C TYR A 95 14.82 4.26 -5.85
N GLU A 96 14.76 3.92 -7.14
CA GLU A 96 15.43 4.54 -8.28
C GLU A 96 15.14 6.05 -8.39
N ASP A 97 16.05 6.90 -7.92
CA ASP A 97 16.44 8.07 -8.73
C ASP A 97 17.82 8.62 -8.32
N ARG A 98 18.78 7.72 -8.09
CA ARG A 98 20.19 8.11 -8.14
C ARG A 98 20.69 7.84 -9.56
N PRO A 99 21.31 8.82 -10.24
CA PRO A 99 21.97 8.58 -11.52
C PRO A 99 22.93 7.39 -11.41
N GLY A 100 22.67 6.31 -12.15
CA GLY A 100 23.45 5.06 -12.12
C GLY A 100 22.71 3.81 -11.65
N TYR A 101 21.51 3.93 -11.07
CA TYR A 101 20.67 2.79 -10.65
C TYR A 101 19.55 2.58 -11.68
N THR A 102 19.52 1.41 -12.34
CA THR A 102 18.69 1.18 -13.55
C THR A 102 17.71 0.00 -13.47
N ASN A 103 17.70 -0.72 -12.33
CA ASN A 103 17.00 -1.98 -12.14
C ASN A 103 16.19 -2.05 -10.82
N SER A 104 15.04 -1.39 -10.72
CA SER A 104 14.11 -1.65 -9.61
C SER A 104 13.63 -3.10 -9.63
N TRP A 105 13.42 -3.67 -8.44
CA TRP A 105 12.86 -5.02 -8.26
C TRP A 105 11.50 -5.17 -8.96
N LEU A 106 10.65 -4.13 -8.96
CA LEU A 106 9.39 -4.11 -9.70
C LEU A 106 9.60 -4.26 -11.20
N LYS A 107 10.59 -3.55 -11.76
CA LYS A 107 10.95 -3.64 -13.17
C LYS A 107 11.50 -5.03 -13.51
N GLN A 108 12.26 -5.66 -12.60
CA GLN A 108 12.74 -7.04 -12.76
C GLN A 108 11.60 -8.05 -12.88
N LEU A 109 10.47 -7.84 -12.21
CA LEU A 109 9.28 -8.69 -12.39
C LEU A 109 8.74 -8.61 -13.82
N VAL A 110 8.79 -7.43 -14.44
CA VAL A 110 8.31 -7.24 -15.82
C VAL A 110 9.34 -7.71 -16.84
N THR A 111 10.61 -7.30 -16.69
CA THR A 111 11.68 -7.73 -17.61
C THR A 111 11.98 -9.23 -17.51
N GLY A 112 11.69 -9.84 -16.36
CA GLY A 112 11.76 -11.28 -16.13
C GLY A 112 10.53 -12.07 -16.58
N ASP A 113 9.56 -11.44 -17.26
CA ASP A 113 8.33 -12.09 -17.76
C ASP A 113 7.54 -12.81 -16.64
N ILE A 114 7.54 -12.23 -15.44
CA ILE A 114 6.74 -12.71 -14.29
C ILE A 114 5.46 -11.89 -14.14
N ALA A 115 5.57 -10.57 -14.24
CA ALA A 115 4.46 -9.64 -14.14
C ALA A 115 4.18 -8.98 -15.50
N PRO A 116 2.91 -8.90 -15.95
CA PRO A 116 2.57 -8.21 -17.19
C PRO A 116 2.77 -6.69 -17.10
N LYS A 117 2.66 -6.13 -15.89
CA LYS A 117 2.95 -4.73 -15.59
C LYS A 117 3.30 -4.56 -14.11
N VAL A 118 4.02 -3.48 -13.81
CA VAL A 118 4.24 -3.01 -12.44
C VAL A 118 2.93 -2.44 -11.88
N PRO A 119 2.53 -2.74 -10.63
CA PRO A 119 1.42 -2.06 -9.97
C PRO A 119 1.72 -0.56 -9.78
N ASP A 120 0.75 0.29 -10.12
CA ASP A 120 0.82 1.73 -9.88
C ASP A 120 0.14 2.07 -8.54
N ASP A 121 0.78 2.90 -7.70
CA ASP A 121 0.14 3.39 -6.47
C ASP A 121 -1.08 4.28 -6.79
N PRO A 122 -2.23 4.11 -6.10
CA PRO A 122 -3.45 4.86 -6.42
C PRO A 122 -3.46 6.35 -6.05
N ASP A 123 -2.59 6.79 -5.14
CA ASP A 123 -2.48 8.20 -4.70
C ASP A 123 -1.30 8.90 -5.36
N ASP A 124 -0.44 8.13 -6.05
CA ASP A 124 0.75 8.65 -6.70
C ASP A 124 0.89 8.25 -8.19
N PRO A 125 0.09 8.86 -9.08
CA PRO A 125 0.20 8.59 -10.51
C PRO A 125 1.48 9.15 -11.15
N ASP A 126 2.12 10.16 -10.54
CA ASP A 126 3.19 10.98 -11.14
C ASP A 126 4.55 10.96 -10.39
N GLY A 127 4.66 10.34 -9.21
CA GLY A 127 5.90 10.10 -8.47
C GLY A 127 6.11 10.79 -7.11
N GLY A 128 5.11 11.32 -6.42
CA GLY A 128 5.22 11.77 -5.03
C GLY A 128 5.19 10.64 -3.98
N GLY A 129 6.37 10.19 -3.53
CA GLY A 129 6.51 9.39 -2.31
C GLY A 129 6.20 10.17 -1.02
N PRO A 130 6.33 9.53 0.16
CA PRO A 130 6.13 10.18 1.46
C PRO A 130 6.88 11.50 1.66
N PRO A 131 6.26 12.53 2.28
CA PRO A 131 6.89 13.84 2.48
C PRO A 131 8.06 13.82 3.48
N ASN A 132 8.21 12.75 4.25
CA ASN A 132 9.16 12.63 5.35
C ASN A 132 10.24 11.55 5.15
N TYR A 133 10.23 10.85 4.02
CA TYR A 133 11.37 10.04 3.58
C TYR A 133 12.15 10.84 2.53
N GLU A 134 13.47 10.70 2.51
CA GLU A 134 14.38 11.47 1.63
C GLU A 134 14.09 11.28 0.13
N HIS A 135 13.18 10.38 -0.23
CA HIS A 135 12.88 9.90 -1.58
C HIS A 135 11.61 10.55 -2.16
N ARG A 136 11.62 11.89 -2.24
CA ARG A 136 10.44 12.74 -2.49
C ARG A 136 9.83 12.70 -3.90
N ASN A 137 10.36 11.95 -4.88
CA ASN A 137 9.94 12.08 -6.29
C ASN A 137 10.13 10.77 -7.12
N VAL A 138 9.68 9.61 -6.62
CA VAL A 138 9.74 8.37 -7.42
C VAL A 138 8.39 7.66 -7.49
N LYS A 139 7.95 7.37 -8.72
CA LYS A 139 6.75 6.57 -9.00
C LYS A 139 6.83 5.22 -8.28
N ASN A 140 5.76 4.86 -7.57
CA ASN A 140 5.63 3.62 -6.77
C ASN A 140 6.50 3.55 -5.51
N GLY A 141 7.00 4.68 -4.99
CA GLY A 141 7.73 4.76 -3.72
C GLY A 141 6.93 4.41 -2.46
N TYR A 142 5.77 3.77 -2.61
CA TYR A 142 4.86 3.35 -1.54
C TYR A 142 5.02 1.90 -1.16
N TYR A 143 5.37 1.05 -2.11
CA TYR A 143 5.68 -0.34 -1.85
C TYR A 143 7.13 -0.39 -1.36
N GLU A 144 7.51 -1.27 -0.46
CA GLU A 144 8.90 -1.40 -0.02
C GLU A 144 9.24 -2.89 0.06
N TYR A 145 10.52 -3.22 -0.10
CA TYR A 145 10.99 -4.59 -0.20
C TYR A 145 12.35 -4.77 0.48
N TRP A 146 12.43 -5.84 1.29
CA TRP A 146 13.67 -6.37 1.85
C TRP A 146 13.87 -7.81 1.41
N LYS A 147 15.02 -8.08 0.80
CA LYS A 147 15.43 -9.42 0.40
C LYS A 147 16.17 -10.12 1.54
N ASN A 148 15.96 -11.43 1.66
CA ASN A 148 16.61 -12.30 2.63
C ASN A 148 16.40 -11.88 4.10
N GLN A 149 15.24 -11.32 4.44
CA GLN A 149 14.94 -10.82 5.78
C GLN A 149 13.63 -11.37 6.33
N LEU A 150 13.59 -11.52 7.65
CA LEU A 150 12.39 -11.81 8.45
C LEU A 150 12.34 -10.89 9.66
N TYR A 151 11.16 -10.34 9.98
CA TYR A 151 10.99 -9.57 11.20
C TYR A 151 10.97 -10.48 12.43
N LYS A 152 11.71 -10.08 13.47
CA LYS A 152 11.65 -10.65 14.83
C LYS A 152 10.87 -9.76 15.79
N SER A 153 11.13 -8.45 15.74
CA SER A 153 10.51 -7.45 16.61
C SER A 153 10.56 -6.07 15.97
N SER A 154 10.12 -5.04 16.70
CA SER A 154 9.97 -3.65 16.23
C SER A 154 11.19 -3.09 15.51
N TRP A 155 12.39 -3.43 15.98
CA TRP A 155 13.65 -2.93 15.42
C TRP A 155 14.61 -4.07 15.08
N CYS A 156 14.09 -5.28 14.92
CA CYS A 156 14.90 -6.47 14.77
C CYS A 156 14.46 -7.36 13.63
N TRP A 157 15.43 -7.79 12.84
CA TRP A 157 15.25 -8.76 11.77
C TRP A 157 16.29 -9.88 11.85
N GLU A 158 16.01 -10.97 11.16
CA GLU A 158 16.92 -12.09 10.95
C GLU A 158 17.22 -12.20 9.45
N TYR A 159 18.50 -12.35 9.11
CA TYR A 159 18.89 -12.70 7.75
C TYR A 159 18.52 -14.15 7.49
N LYS A 160 17.69 -14.38 6.46
CA LYS A 160 17.32 -15.73 6.04
C LYS A 160 17.18 -15.80 4.52
N ARG A 161 18.08 -16.54 3.88
CA ARG A 161 18.12 -16.69 2.43
C ARG A 161 16.79 -17.20 1.87
N GLY A 162 16.30 -16.55 0.81
CA GLY A 162 15.06 -16.91 0.12
C GLY A 162 13.78 -16.38 0.76
N HIS A 163 13.88 -15.62 1.85
CA HIS A 163 12.75 -14.96 2.50
C HIS A 163 12.63 -13.50 2.08
N PHE A 164 11.43 -12.93 2.22
CA PHE A 164 11.21 -11.53 1.95
C PHE A 164 10.20 -10.86 2.87
N VAL A 165 10.38 -9.55 2.98
CA VAL A 165 9.40 -8.62 3.56
C VAL A 165 8.97 -7.65 2.47
N LEU A 166 7.66 -7.45 2.36
CA LEU A 166 7.03 -6.37 1.60
C LEU A 166 6.30 -5.44 2.55
N GLU A 167 6.43 -4.13 2.37
CA GLU A 167 5.71 -3.14 3.16
C GLU A 167 4.97 -2.15 2.24
N THR A 168 3.91 -1.57 2.76
CA THR A 168 3.28 -0.37 2.20
C THR A 168 2.66 0.47 3.31
N TRP A 169 2.40 1.73 2.99
CA TRP A 169 1.74 2.66 3.91
C TRP A 169 0.26 2.86 3.56
N LEU A 170 -0.65 2.50 4.47
CA LEU A 170 -2.09 2.71 4.31
C LEU A 170 -2.50 4.11 4.77
N GLU A 171 -3.38 4.74 4.01
CA GLU A 171 -3.86 6.10 4.28
C GLU A 171 -4.89 6.15 5.41
N TYR A 172 -5.69 5.10 5.57
CA TYR A 172 -6.67 4.97 6.64
C TYR A 172 -6.04 4.31 7.87
N ASN A 173 -5.47 5.12 8.78
CA ASN A 173 -4.77 4.64 9.98
C ASN A 173 -5.62 3.94 11.05
N LYS A 174 -6.92 3.72 10.80
CA LYS A 174 -7.81 2.92 11.65
C LYS A 174 -8.17 1.60 10.99
N ASP A 175 -7.43 1.21 9.97
CA ASP A 175 -7.60 -0.07 9.29
C ASP A 175 -7.24 -1.23 10.26
N PRO A 176 -8.04 -2.31 10.34
CA PRO A 176 -7.77 -3.44 11.24
C PRO A 176 -6.56 -4.29 10.84
N ASP A 177 -5.97 -4.03 9.68
CA ASP A 177 -4.73 -4.64 9.21
C ASP A 177 -3.52 -3.72 9.39
N CYS A 178 -3.69 -2.53 9.99
CA CYS A 178 -2.56 -1.71 10.39
C CYS A 178 -1.64 -2.50 11.33
N LEU A 179 -0.33 -2.40 11.10
CA LEU A 179 0.68 -2.94 11.97
C LEU A 179 0.61 -2.29 13.36
N THR A 180 0.61 -3.10 14.41
CA THR A 180 0.60 -2.65 15.81
C THR A 180 1.76 -3.20 16.62
N ASP A 181 2.11 -2.52 17.69
CA ASP A 181 2.91 -3.14 18.76
C ASP A 181 2.05 -4.14 19.57
N GLU A 182 2.68 -4.80 20.54
CA GLU A 182 2.03 -5.73 21.46
C GLU A 182 0.94 -5.13 22.36
N ASN A 183 0.92 -3.80 22.50
CA ASN A 183 -0.08 -3.05 23.27
C ASN A 183 -1.23 -2.55 22.37
N GLY A 184 -1.18 -2.81 21.06
CA GLY A 184 -2.17 -2.36 20.08
C GLY A 184 -1.95 -0.93 19.58
N ASN A 185 -0.80 -0.31 19.86
CA ASN A 185 -0.46 1.00 19.28
C ASN A 185 -0.07 0.82 17.82
N VAL A 186 -0.70 1.59 16.94
CA VAL A 186 -0.44 1.53 15.50
C VAL A 186 0.91 2.15 15.16
N TYR A 187 1.75 1.41 14.42
CA TYR A 187 2.95 1.98 13.80
C TYR A 187 2.53 2.96 12.72
N SER A 188 2.87 4.23 12.92
CA SER A 188 2.45 5.32 12.02
C SER A 188 3.60 6.23 11.64
N VAL A 189 3.58 6.66 10.39
CA VAL A 189 4.56 7.58 9.84
C VAL A 189 4.10 9.01 10.09
N ARG A 190 4.88 9.73 10.89
CA ARG A 190 4.63 11.13 11.24
C ARG A 190 5.04 12.03 10.06
N GLY A 191 4.15 12.91 9.62
CA GLY A 191 4.38 13.78 8.45
C GLY A 191 3.20 13.84 7.48
N TYR A 192 2.29 12.88 7.60
CA TYR A 192 0.99 12.91 6.92
C TYR A 192 -0.11 13.41 7.84
N ASN A 193 -1.08 14.09 7.25
CA ASN A 193 -2.30 14.50 7.94
C ASN A 193 -3.53 13.97 7.17
N PRO A 194 -4.18 12.88 7.64
CA PRO A 194 -3.88 12.11 8.84
C PRO A 194 -2.60 11.25 8.69
N PRO A 195 -2.01 10.78 9.80
CA PRO A 195 -0.91 9.82 9.77
C PRO A 195 -1.28 8.58 8.95
N ARG A 196 -0.30 7.98 8.27
CA ARG A 196 -0.45 6.69 7.59
C ARG A 196 -0.02 5.56 8.51
N CYS A 197 -0.53 4.34 8.32
CA CYS A 197 -0.12 3.16 9.09
C CYS A 197 0.62 2.14 8.23
N GLY A 198 1.54 1.38 8.84
CA GLY A 198 2.28 0.33 8.14
C GLY A 198 1.41 -0.89 7.84
N TYR A 199 1.65 -1.55 6.72
CA TYR A 199 1.06 -2.83 6.33
C TYR A 199 2.15 -3.71 5.74
N ILE A 200 2.39 -4.87 6.36
CA ILE A 200 3.57 -5.68 6.11
C ILE A 200 3.17 -7.12 5.74
N LEU A 201 3.72 -7.63 4.64
CA LEU A 201 3.69 -9.04 4.29
C LEU A 201 5.08 -9.64 4.45
N GLN A 202 5.18 -10.73 5.20
CA GLN A 202 6.37 -11.56 5.31
C GLN A 202 6.11 -12.87 4.57
N ASP A 203 6.88 -13.16 3.52
CA ASP A 203 6.66 -14.29 2.62
C ASP A 203 5.19 -14.40 2.16
N GLY A 204 4.60 -13.24 1.83
CA GLY A 204 3.20 -13.12 1.42
C GLY A 204 2.15 -13.21 2.54
N SER A 205 2.55 -13.49 3.78
CA SER A 205 1.67 -13.58 4.95
C SER A 205 1.64 -12.27 5.72
N LEU A 206 0.44 -11.80 6.09
CA LEU A 206 0.25 -10.55 6.82
C LEU A 206 0.82 -10.61 8.24
N ILE A 207 1.72 -9.68 8.56
CA ILE A 207 2.17 -9.39 9.92
C ILE A 207 1.32 -8.25 10.47
N LYS A 208 0.53 -8.52 11.51
CA LYS A 208 -0.31 -7.51 12.17
C LYS A 208 0.32 -6.93 13.44
N THR A 209 1.20 -7.67 14.09
CA THR A 209 1.75 -7.28 15.38
C THR A 209 3.24 -7.58 15.44
N LEU A 210 4.04 -6.57 15.78
CA LEU A 210 5.45 -6.74 16.13
C LEU A 210 5.59 -6.77 17.65
N LYS A 211 6.48 -7.65 18.13
CA LYS A 211 6.83 -7.71 19.55
C LYS A 211 7.73 -6.53 19.92
N SER A 212 7.73 -6.15 21.19
CA SER A 212 8.77 -5.29 21.74
C SER A 212 10.12 -6.02 21.72
N ASP A 213 11.21 -5.27 21.63
CA ASP A 213 12.55 -5.84 21.58
C ASP A 213 12.92 -6.37 22.98
N SER A 214 12.64 -7.64 23.26
CA SER A 214 13.03 -8.28 24.52
C SER A 214 14.47 -8.79 24.52
N ASP A 215 15.03 -9.04 23.34
CA ASP A 215 16.39 -9.54 23.14
C ASP A 215 17.19 -8.57 22.26
N PRO A 216 18.49 -8.34 22.52
CA PRO A 216 19.34 -7.61 21.59
C PRO A 216 19.35 -8.35 20.25
N CYS A 217 19.18 -7.61 19.16
CA CYS A 217 19.31 -8.19 17.83
C CYS A 217 20.66 -8.89 17.70
N PRO A 218 20.72 -10.09 17.11
CA PRO A 218 22.02 -10.67 16.78
C PRO A 218 22.76 -9.66 15.90
N GLU A 219 23.98 -9.29 16.32
CA GLU A 219 24.92 -8.57 15.45
C GLU A 219 25.02 -9.38 14.15
N ILE A 220 24.92 -8.68 13.02
CA ILE A 220 24.91 -9.32 11.72
C ILE A 220 26.37 -9.57 11.34
N ASP A 221 27.00 -10.50 12.07
CA ASP A 221 28.46 -10.63 12.12
C ASP A 221 29.10 -10.97 10.76
N GLU A 222 28.33 -11.49 9.79
CA GLU A 222 28.90 -11.90 8.51
C GLU A 222 27.94 -11.59 7.36
N CYS A 223 28.39 -10.78 6.40
CA CYS A 223 27.83 -10.77 5.06
C CYS A 223 27.97 -12.19 4.50
N HIS A 224 26.90 -12.97 4.50
CA HIS A 224 26.92 -14.31 3.92
C HIS A 224 27.13 -14.18 2.41
N PRO A 225 28.24 -14.71 1.84
CA PRO A 225 28.49 -14.63 0.41
C PRO A 225 27.42 -15.40 -0.39
N LEU A 226 27.17 -14.92 -1.61
CA LEU A 226 26.19 -15.41 -2.59
C LEU A 226 26.33 -16.92 -2.88
#